data_AF-A0A4Q8K396-F1
#
_entry.id   AF-A0A4Q8K396-F1
#
_cell.length_a   1.000
_cell.length_b   1.000
_cell.length_c   1.000
_cell.angle_alpha   90.00
_cell.angle_beta   90.00
_cell.angle_gamma   90.00
#
_symmetry.space_group_name_H-M   'P 1'
#
loop_
_entity.id
_entity.type
_entity.pdbx_description
1 polymer ?
#
loop_
_entity_poly.entity_id
_entity_poly.type
_entity_poly.pdbx_seq_one_letter_code
_entity_poly.pdbx_strand_id
1 'polypeptide(L)'
;MIRSGFIFYSMIFCNVLLCRLRADDSCPSGENSDDSISKMVGFLDFVGNLLDEAKTFQRNDLSEIGDTEEGNLCEPLPMDCKEILLSGRNVSGVYKIWPRNRLPFVGVDVYCDMTTDGGGWTEMTFCFRSPSRNRIL
;
A
#
# COMPACT_ATOMS: atom_id res chain seq x y z
N MET A 1 21.16 59.56 -3.13
CA MET A 1 20.42 59.14 -4.35
C MET A 1 19.81 57.75 -4.14
N ILE A 2 18.69 57.64 -3.41
CA ILE A 2 17.95 56.37 -3.19
C ILE A 2 16.51 56.50 -3.73
N ARG A 3 16.32 57.35 -4.75
CA ARG A 3 15.00 57.65 -5.34
C ARG A 3 14.73 56.95 -6.67
N SER A 4 15.66 56.12 -7.14
CA SER A 4 15.52 55.37 -8.40
C SER A 4 15.41 53.85 -8.21
N GLY A 5 15.38 53.31 -6.99
CA GLY A 5 15.11 51.87 -6.77
C GLY A 5 13.62 51.54 -6.63
N PHE A 6 12.83 52.49 -6.11
CA PHE A 6 11.40 52.29 -5.83
C PHE A 6 10.52 52.29 -7.10
N ILE A 7 10.92 53.04 -8.13
CA ILE A 7 10.17 53.13 -9.39
C ILE A 7 10.33 51.84 -10.22
N PHE A 8 11.53 51.24 -10.25
CA PHE A 8 11.73 49.95 -10.91
C PHE A 8 10.99 48.82 -10.18
N TYR A 9 10.97 48.83 -8.84
CA TYR A 9 10.20 47.87 -8.07
C TYR A 9 8.69 48.01 -8.34
N SER A 10 8.18 49.24 -8.43
CA SER A 10 6.78 49.51 -8.75
C SER A 10 6.38 49.12 -10.18
N MET A 11 7.26 49.30 -11.18
CA MET A 11 6.98 48.87 -12.56
C MET A 11 7.13 47.37 -12.78
N ILE A 12 8.03 46.69 -12.07
CA ILE A 12 8.11 45.23 -12.04
C ILE A 12 6.85 44.67 -11.36
N PHE A 13 6.39 45.26 -10.26
CA PHE A 13 5.13 44.86 -9.61
C PHE A 13 3.90 45.15 -10.47
N CYS A 14 3.87 46.25 -11.22
CA CYS A 14 2.76 46.54 -12.14
C CYS A 14 2.70 45.54 -13.31
N ASN A 15 3.86 45.14 -13.86
CA ASN A 15 3.93 44.13 -14.94
C ASN A 15 3.70 42.70 -14.45
N VAL A 16 4.08 42.35 -13.21
CA VAL A 16 3.73 41.05 -12.59
C VAL A 16 2.24 41.00 -12.23
N LEU A 17 1.66 42.11 -11.77
CA LEU A 17 0.22 42.24 -11.48
C LEU A 17 -0.62 42.21 -12.76
N LEU A 18 -0.12 42.73 -13.89
CA LEU A 18 -0.80 42.67 -15.19
C LEU A 18 -0.64 41.31 -15.90
N CYS A 19 0.46 40.58 -15.71
CA CYS A 19 0.60 39.21 -16.23
C CYS A 19 -0.21 38.15 -15.45
N ARG A 20 -0.79 38.48 -14.30
CA ARG A 20 -1.75 37.61 -13.59
C ARG A 20 -3.22 37.86 -13.99
N LEU A 21 -3.49 38.83 -14.87
CA LEU A 21 -4.85 39.19 -15.31
C LEU A 21 -5.20 38.73 -16.73
N ARG A 22 -4.45 37.79 -17.33
CA ARG A 22 -4.87 37.18 -18.60
C ARG A 22 -4.27 35.80 -18.87
N ALA A 23 -4.60 34.85 -18.00
CA ALA A 23 -4.80 33.46 -18.37
C ALA A 23 -5.88 32.93 -17.43
N ASP A 24 -7.03 32.60 -18.00
CA ASP A 24 -8.29 32.33 -17.30
C ASP A 24 -8.20 31.15 -16.32
N ASP A 25 -8.00 31.49 -15.04
CA ASP A 25 -8.47 30.71 -13.90
C ASP A 25 -9.99 30.85 -13.82
N SER A 26 -10.75 29.91 -14.38
CA SER A 26 -12.16 29.73 -13.98
C SER A 26 -12.24 28.76 -12.81
N CYS A 27 -11.66 29.11 -11.67
CA CYS A 27 -12.01 28.49 -10.39
C CYS A 27 -12.85 29.53 -9.63
N PRO A 28 -14.18 29.37 -9.55
CA PRO A 28 -15.00 30.32 -8.82
C PRO A 28 -14.67 30.21 -7.33
N SER A 29 -13.99 31.21 -6.78
CA SER A 29 -14.02 31.47 -5.34
C SER A 29 -15.35 32.15 -5.01
N GLY A 30 -16.39 31.33 -4.90
CA GLY A 30 -17.54 31.64 -4.05
C GLY A 30 -17.30 30.95 -2.71
N GLU A 31 -16.84 31.69 -1.71
CA GLU A 31 -16.94 31.25 -0.32
C GLU A 31 -18.44 31.16 0.03
N ASN A 32 -18.98 29.97 -0.10
CA ASN A 32 -20.14 29.54 0.68
C ASN A 32 -19.66 28.35 1.50
N SER A 33 -19.87 28.39 2.82
CA SER A 33 -19.67 27.27 3.74
C SER A 33 -20.24 25.94 3.19
N ASP A 34 -21.26 26.08 2.36
CA ASP A 34 -22.08 25.02 1.83
C ASP A 34 -21.40 24.21 0.70
N ASP A 35 -20.41 24.77 -0.01
CA ASP A 35 -19.68 24.07 -1.10
C ASP A 35 -18.62 23.10 -0.55
N SER A 36 -17.89 23.52 0.49
CA SER A 36 -16.94 22.65 1.20
C SER A 36 -17.68 21.51 1.90
N ILE A 37 -18.85 21.81 2.47
CA ILE A 37 -19.74 20.81 3.05
C ILE A 37 -20.27 19.87 1.96
N SER A 38 -20.70 20.39 0.80
CA SER A 38 -21.19 19.54 -0.31
C SER A 38 -20.12 18.60 -0.88
N LYS A 39 -18.86 19.06 -0.96
CA LYS A 39 -17.71 18.22 -1.34
C LYS A 39 -17.44 17.12 -0.32
N MET A 40 -17.52 17.45 0.97
CA MET A 40 -17.37 16.48 2.04
C MET A 40 -18.53 15.49 2.07
N VAL A 41 -19.78 15.95 1.90
CA VAL A 41 -20.98 15.10 1.81
C VAL A 41 -20.88 14.16 0.63
N GLY A 42 -20.44 14.63 -0.55
CA GLY A 42 -20.21 13.75 -1.71
C GLY A 42 -19.14 12.69 -1.47
N PHE A 43 -18.09 13.02 -0.71
CA PHE A 43 -17.09 12.02 -0.29
C PHE A 43 -17.67 11.03 0.72
N LEU A 44 -18.47 11.49 1.69
CA LEU A 44 -19.15 10.64 2.66
C LEU A 44 -20.17 9.71 1.97
N ASP A 45 -20.85 10.16 0.93
CA ASP A 45 -21.76 9.32 0.13
C ASP A 45 -20.98 8.29 -0.70
N PHE A 46 -19.83 8.67 -1.28
CA PHE A 46 -18.96 7.74 -1.98
C PHE A 46 -18.42 6.65 -1.03
N VAL A 47 -17.97 7.04 0.16
CA VAL A 47 -17.58 6.09 1.22
C VAL A 47 -18.77 5.26 1.68
N GLY A 48 -19.96 5.84 1.79
CA GLY A 48 -21.21 5.15 2.12
C GLY A 48 -21.54 4.06 1.11
N ASN A 49 -21.46 4.36 -0.19
CA ASN A 49 -21.66 3.39 -1.26
C ASN A 49 -20.62 2.25 -1.21
N LEU A 50 -19.35 2.57 -0.98
CA LEU A 50 -18.29 1.58 -0.85
C LEU A 50 -18.47 0.71 0.41
N LEU A 51 -18.90 1.32 1.52
CA LEU A 51 -19.19 0.61 2.76
C LEU A 51 -20.44 -0.24 2.64
N ASP A 52 -21.44 0.18 1.87
CA ASP A 52 -22.66 -0.60 1.66
C ASP A 52 -22.41 -1.81 0.75
N GLU A 53 -21.49 -1.68 -0.22
CA GLU A 53 -20.96 -2.81 -1.00
C GLU A 53 -20.13 -3.78 -0.14
N ALA A 54 -19.37 -3.27 0.84
CA ALA A 54 -18.63 -4.11 1.78
C ALA A 54 -19.55 -4.77 2.84
N LYS A 55 -20.65 -4.13 3.22
CA LYS A 55 -21.62 -4.66 4.19
C LYS A 55 -22.50 -5.77 3.61
N THR A 56 -22.83 -5.72 2.32
CA THR A 56 -23.52 -6.85 1.66
C THR A 56 -22.66 -8.10 1.60
N PHE A 57 -21.33 -7.95 1.70
CA PHE A 57 -20.39 -9.06 1.86
C PHE A 57 -20.37 -9.65 3.29
N GLN A 58 -20.59 -8.84 4.34
CA GLN A 58 -20.59 -9.30 5.74
C GLN A 58 -21.97 -9.63 6.34
N ARG A 59 -23.09 -9.20 5.73
CA ARG A 59 -24.44 -9.41 6.30
C ARG A 59 -24.92 -10.87 6.26
N ASN A 60 -24.27 -11.75 5.49
CA ASN A 60 -24.65 -13.16 5.42
C ASN A 60 -23.96 -14.06 6.45
N ASP A 61 -23.17 -13.51 7.41
CA ASP A 61 -22.35 -14.33 8.33
C ASP A 61 -22.58 -14.07 9.83
N LEU A 62 -23.71 -13.47 10.22
CA LEU A 62 -24.05 -13.26 11.65
C LEU A 62 -25.42 -13.83 12.03
N SER A 63 -25.72 -15.03 11.54
CA SER A 63 -26.76 -15.86 12.14
C SER A 63 -26.41 -17.35 12.01
N GLU A 64 -26.09 -17.93 13.17
CA GLU A 64 -25.87 -19.37 13.48
C GLU A 64 -24.47 -19.96 13.26
N ILE A 65 -24.01 -20.66 14.32
CA ILE A 65 -22.87 -21.61 14.43
C ILE A 65 -21.55 -20.89 14.77
N GLY A 66 -20.97 -21.00 15.98
CA GLY A 66 -20.58 -22.25 16.64
C GLY A 66 -19.14 -22.57 16.22
N ASP A 67 -18.19 -22.51 17.16
CA ASP A 67 -16.76 -22.69 16.92
C ASP A 67 -16.45 -23.93 16.06
N THR A 68 -16.23 -23.76 14.76
CA THR A 68 -15.57 -24.77 13.92
C THR A 68 -15.02 -24.11 12.66
N GLU A 69 -13.70 -24.16 12.53
CA GLU A 69 -12.91 -23.64 11.43
C GLU A 69 -13.16 -24.47 10.16
N GLU A 70 -13.73 -23.88 9.11
CA GLU A 70 -13.71 -24.50 7.78
C GLU A 70 -13.57 -23.45 6.66
N GLY A 71 -12.31 -23.19 6.31
CA GLY A 71 -11.87 -23.38 4.93
C GLY A 71 -12.34 -22.38 3.88
N ASN A 72 -12.06 -21.09 4.08
CA ASN A 72 -11.95 -20.14 2.98
C ASN A 72 -10.59 -19.44 3.06
N LEU A 73 -9.51 -20.17 2.78
CA LEU A 73 -8.17 -19.66 2.99
C LEU A 73 -7.42 -19.68 1.66
N CYS A 74 -7.44 -18.52 0.99
CA CYS A 74 -6.18 -18.02 0.47
C CYS A 74 -5.24 -17.90 1.68
N GLU A 75 -4.65 -19.02 2.08
CA GLU A 75 -3.71 -19.07 3.18
C GLU A 75 -2.62 -18.04 2.90
N PRO A 76 -2.39 -17.06 3.79
CA PRO A 76 -1.32 -16.10 3.60
C PRO A 76 -0.02 -16.89 3.48
N LEU A 77 0.60 -16.81 2.29
CA LEU A 77 1.89 -17.43 2.03
C LEU A 77 2.91 -16.85 3.01
N PRO A 78 3.72 -17.69 3.67
CA PRO A 78 4.65 -17.22 4.69
C PRO A 78 5.66 -16.25 4.07
N MET A 79 5.75 -15.07 4.67
CA MET A 79 6.67 -14.01 4.23
C MET A 79 8.08 -14.23 4.76
N ASP A 80 8.21 -14.87 5.92
CA ASP A 80 9.48 -15.14 6.59
C ASP A 80 9.45 -16.46 7.38
N CYS A 81 10.61 -16.83 7.93
CA CYS A 81 10.73 -18.02 8.77
C CYS A 81 9.98 -17.90 10.11
N LYS A 82 9.61 -16.69 10.54
CA LYS A 82 8.86 -16.49 11.79
C LYS A 82 7.40 -16.88 11.61
N GLU A 83 6.77 -16.52 10.51
CA GLU A 83 5.43 -16.97 10.15
C GLU A 83 5.37 -18.49 9.98
N ILE A 84 6.43 -19.07 9.41
CA ILE A 84 6.58 -20.54 9.32
C ILE A 84 6.63 -21.16 10.73
N LEU A 85 7.39 -20.58 11.67
CA LEU A 85 7.42 -21.05 13.05
C LEU A 85 6.04 -20.91 13.73
N LEU A 86 5.33 -19.80 13.52
CA LEU A 86 3.99 -19.56 14.07
C LEU A 86 2.94 -20.52 13.50
N SER A 87 3.12 -21.00 12.26
CA SER A 87 2.31 -22.06 11.67
C SER A 87 2.52 -23.44 12.30
N GLY A 88 3.39 -23.56 13.31
CA GLY A 88 3.69 -24.80 14.03
C GLY A 88 4.83 -25.62 13.43
N ARG A 89 5.55 -25.08 12.44
CA ARG A 89 6.70 -25.76 11.82
C ARG A 89 7.99 -25.43 12.58
N ASN A 90 8.34 -26.30 13.52
CA ASN A 90 9.47 -26.07 14.44
C ASN A 90 10.76 -26.82 14.05
N VAL A 91 10.87 -27.27 12.79
CA VAL A 91 12.04 -28.01 12.31
C VAL A 91 12.89 -27.10 11.43
N SER A 92 14.19 -27.00 11.72
CA SER A 92 15.14 -26.25 10.89
C SER A 92 15.34 -26.91 9.52
N GLY A 93 15.41 -26.12 8.45
CA GLY A 93 15.49 -26.65 7.09
C GLY A 93 15.28 -25.60 6.01
N VAL A 94 15.25 -26.02 4.74
CA VAL A 94 14.99 -25.11 3.63
C VAL A 94 13.49 -24.95 3.42
N TYR A 95 13.00 -23.72 3.49
CA TYR A 95 11.61 -23.35 3.25
C TYR A 95 11.49 -22.34 2.13
N LYS A 96 10.32 -22.32 1.49
CA LYS A 96 9.97 -21.30 0.51
C LYS A 96 9.20 -20.18 1.21
N ILE A 97 9.67 -18.95 1.04
CA ILE A 97 9.03 -17.73 1.55
C ILE A 97 8.66 -16.80 0.40
N TRP A 98 7.67 -15.92 0.62
CA TRP A 98 7.20 -14.95 -0.37
C TRP A 98 7.28 -13.52 0.19
N PRO A 99 8.46 -12.88 0.13
CA PRO A 99 8.62 -11.52 0.61
C PRO A 99 7.76 -10.53 -0.20
N ARG A 100 7.16 -9.55 0.47
CA ARG A 100 6.43 -8.42 -0.18
C ARG A 100 7.39 -7.44 -0.87
N ASN A 101 8.20 -7.91 -1.79
CA ASN A 101 9.06 -7.05 -2.62
C ASN A 101 8.36 -6.72 -3.94
N ARG A 102 9.00 -5.93 -4.81
CA ARG A 102 8.46 -5.53 -6.13
C ARG A 102 8.08 -6.70 -7.06
N LEU A 103 8.41 -7.94 -6.68
CA LEU A 103 8.06 -9.19 -7.38
C LEU A 103 7.32 -10.14 -6.42
N PRO A 104 6.05 -9.87 -6.08
CA PRO A 104 5.28 -10.64 -5.09
C PRO A 104 5.00 -12.09 -5.51
N PHE A 105 5.30 -12.46 -6.76
CA PHE A 105 5.00 -13.79 -7.32
C PHE A 105 6.20 -14.74 -7.30
N VAL A 106 7.39 -14.29 -6.89
CA VAL A 106 8.60 -15.12 -6.87
C VAL A 106 8.90 -15.53 -5.45
N GLY A 107 8.60 -16.79 -5.12
CA GLY A 107 9.00 -17.41 -3.86
C GLY A 107 10.51 -17.69 -3.85
N VAL A 108 11.16 -17.38 -2.74
CA VAL A 108 12.60 -17.59 -2.52
C VAL A 108 12.79 -18.76 -1.56
N ASP A 109 13.72 -19.65 -1.90
CA ASP A 109 14.11 -20.75 -1.02
C ASP A 109 15.17 -20.22 -0.03
N VAL A 110 14.89 -20.32 1.27
CA VAL A 110 15.74 -19.85 2.37
C VAL A 110 15.95 -20.95 3.39
N TYR A 111 17.06 -20.93 4.12
CA TYR A 111 17.25 -21.81 5.27
C TYR A 111 16.63 -21.15 6.50
N CYS A 112 15.65 -21.81 7.10
CA CYS A 112 15.05 -21.38 8.36
C CYS A 112 15.65 -22.16 9.52
N ASP A 113 16.21 -21.45 10.49
CA ASP A 113 16.57 -22.03 11.77
C ASP A 113 15.44 -21.79 12.79
N MET A 114 14.82 -22.90 13.21
CA MET A 114 13.69 -22.92 14.14
C MET A 114 14.09 -23.27 15.57
N THR A 115 15.38 -23.48 15.82
CA THR A 115 15.91 -23.99 17.08
C THR A 115 16.75 -22.97 17.84
N THR A 116 17.54 -22.17 17.14
CA THR A 116 18.45 -21.20 17.76
C THR A 116 17.68 -19.99 18.32
N ASP A 117 17.94 -19.61 19.56
CA ASP A 117 17.39 -18.41 20.22
C ASP A 117 15.86 -18.22 20.09
N GLY A 118 15.11 -19.31 20.18
CA GLY A 118 13.64 -19.29 20.06
C GLY A 118 13.12 -19.32 18.62
N GLY A 119 13.99 -19.55 17.64
CA GLY A 119 13.66 -19.92 16.26
C GLY A 119 13.06 -18.80 15.40
N GLY A 120 12.88 -19.12 14.11
CA GLY A 120 12.33 -18.22 13.11
C GLY A 120 13.39 -17.36 12.42
N TRP A 121 14.66 -17.76 12.49
CA TRP A 121 15.75 -17.06 11.82
C TRP A 121 15.76 -17.40 10.35
N THR A 122 15.84 -16.36 9.51
CA THR A 122 15.97 -16.51 8.07
C THR A 122 17.44 -16.36 7.69
N GLU A 123 18.12 -17.47 7.44
CA GLU A 123 19.47 -17.45 6.90
C GLU A 123 19.41 -17.39 5.37
N MET A 124 19.89 -16.27 4.82
CA MET A 124 19.97 -16.03 3.39
C MET A 124 21.05 -16.93 2.78
N THR A 125 20.67 -18.15 2.43
CA THR A 125 21.53 -19.04 1.64
C THR A 125 21.39 -18.64 0.17
N PHE A 126 22.44 -18.07 -0.42
CA PHE A 126 22.50 -17.86 -1.87
C PHE A 126 22.67 -19.21 -2.57
N CYS A 127 21.57 -19.93 -2.76
CA CYS A 127 21.58 -21.05 -3.68
C CYS A 127 21.52 -20.47 -5.11
N PHE A 128 22.68 -20.33 -5.76
CA PHE A 128 22.72 -20.20 -7.22
C PHE A 128 22.21 -21.51 -7.80
N ARG A 129 20.89 -21.61 -7.98
CA ARG A 129 20.27 -22.70 -8.71
C ARG A 129 20.75 -22.58 -10.16
N SER A 130 21.90 -23.21 -10.44
CA SER A 130 22.42 -23.33 -11.81
C SER A 130 21.28 -23.90 -12.64
N PRO A 131 20.95 -23.32 -13.82
CA PRO A 131 19.99 -23.93 -14.70
C PRO A 131 20.48 -25.34 -14.97
N SER A 132 19.70 -26.34 -14.56
CA SER A 132 19.93 -27.72 -14.94
C SER A 132 19.94 -27.73 -16.46
N ARG A 133 21.13 -27.78 -17.09
CA ARG A 133 21.24 -28.01 -18.52
C ARG A 133 20.50 -29.32 -18.78
N ASN A 134 19.39 -29.23 -19.53
CA ASN A 134 18.62 -30.38 -19.96
C ASN A 134 19.58 -31.48 -20.42
N ARG A 135 19.49 -32.64 -19.77
CA ARG A 135 20.12 -33.87 -20.23
C ARG A 135 19.48 -34.18 -21.57
N ILE A 136 20.21 -33.92 -22.66
CA ILE A 136 19.85 -34.37 -24.00
C ILE A 136 19.71 -35.89 -23.94
N LEU A 137 18.53 -36.39 -24.29
CA LEU A 137 18.31 -37.72 -24.85
C LEU A 137 17.76 -37.53 -26.25
#